data_AF-A0A4P8L1M9-F1
#
_entry.id   AF-A0A4P8L1M9-F1
#
_cell.length_a   1.000
_cell.length_b   1.000
_cell.length_c   1.000
_cell.angle_alpha   90.00
_cell.angle_beta   90.00
_cell.angle_gamma   90.00
#
_symmetry.space_group_name_H-M   'P 1'
#
loop_
_entity.id
_entity.type
_entity.pdbx_description
1 polymer ?
#
loop_
_entity_poly.entity_id
_entity_poly.type
_entity_poly.pdbx_seq_one_letter_code
_entity_poly.pdbx_strand_id
1 'polypeptide(L)'
;MSKYLTWLVICVLLSISLDVFAEEVPFTLEDRDRLIRVEVKLEDVDKRFEQIDKRFEQIDKRFIELREDMNKRFDSIDKRFESIEKRFDQLVNIFIGIVAAFAGIVAVTIGFAIWDRRTALRPVLERSERWEMAVREYAKQEPRLAEVLKSLGLM
;
A
#
# COMPACT_ATOMS: atom_id res chain seq x y z
N MET A 1 -46.65 -18.24 93.54
CA MET A 1 -47.10 -18.98 92.34
C MET A 1 -48.10 -18.19 91.49
N SER A 2 -49.14 -17.57 92.08
CA SER A 2 -50.17 -16.78 91.39
C SER A 2 -49.66 -15.60 90.51
N LYS A 3 -48.60 -14.90 90.92
CA LYS A 3 -48.03 -13.74 90.16
C LYS A 3 -47.34 -14.12 88.85
N TYR A 4 -46.73 -15.30 88.79
CA TYR A 4 -46.06 -15.78 87.57
C TYR A 4 -47.07 -16.33 86.56
N LEU A 5 -48.14 -16.96 87.04
CA LEU A 5 -49.24 -17.45 86.21
C LEU A 5 -49.98 -16.31 85.52
N THR A 6 -50.26 -15.22 86.24
CA THR A 6 -50.91 -14.02 85.69
C THR A 6 -50.04 -13.33 84.63
N TRP A 7 -48.73 -13.24 84.86
CA TRP A 7 -47.81 -12.67 83.86
C TRP A 7 -47.69 -13.56 82.62
N LEU A 8 -47.67 -14.89 82.78
CA LEU A 8 -47.73 -15.84 81.67
C LEU A 8 -49.00 -15.67 80.83
N VAL A 9 -50.16 -15.53 81.49
CA VAL A 9 -51.44 -15.31 80.78
C VAL A 9 -51.44 -13.96 80.04
N ILE A 10 -50.88 -12.91 80.64
CA ILE A 10 -50.73 -11.61 79.98
C ILE A 10 -49.80 -11.71 78.78
N CYS A 11 -48.67 -12.40 78.89
CA CYS A 11 -47.74 -12.60 77.78
C CYS A 11 -48.36 -13.41 76.65
N VAL A 12 -49.12 -14.47 76.95
CA VAL A 12 -49.83 -15.25 75.94
C VAL A 12 -50.91 -14.41 75.26
N LEU A 13 -51.66 -13.60 76.01
CA LEU A 13 -52.65 -12.67 75.46
C LEU A 13 -51.99 -11.57 74.60
N LEU A 14 -50.83 -11.06 75.01
CA LEU A 14 -50.04 -10.10 74.23
C LEU A 14 -49.51 -10.74 72.94
N SER A 15 -48.99 -11.97 73.00
CA SER A 15 -48.52 -12.70 71.81
C SER A 15 -49.65 -12.95 70.82
N ILE A 16 -50.82 -13.40 71.29
CA ILE A 16 -52.01 -13.57 70.44
C ILE A 16 -52.47 -12.24 69.82
N SER A 17 -52.31 -11.13 70.54
CA SER A 17 -52.65 -9.79 70.02
C SER A 17 -51.65 -9.26 69.00
N LEU A 18 -50.39 -9.72 69.01
CA LEU A 18 -49.37 -9.32 68.04
C LEU A 18 -49.53 -10.05 66.68
N ASP A 19 -50.05 -11.28 66.68
CA ASP A 19 -50.24 -12.07 65.45
C ASP A 19 -51.39 -11.54 64.55
N VAL A 20 -52.26 -10.66 65.08
CA VAL A 20 -53.42 -10.11 64.36
C VAL A 20 -53.05 -8.99 63.37
N PHE A 21 -51.80 -8.51 63.36
CA PHE A 21 -51.34 -7.40 62.51
C PHE A 21 -50.41 -7.84 61.36
N ALA A 22 -50.65 -9.02 60.77
CA ALA A 22 -50.12 -9.37 59.45
C ALA A 22 -51.26 -9.28 58.42
N GLU A 23 -51.64 -8.06 58.07
CA GLU A 23 -52.63 -7.81 57.01
C GLU A 23 -51.99 -8.18 55.66
N GLU A 24 -52.34 -9.33 55.11
CA GLU A 24 -51.96 -9.70 53.74
C GLU A 24 -52.58 -8.68 52.80
N VAL A 25 -51.76 -7.79 52.25
CA VAL A 25 -52.22 -6.74 51.33
C VAL A 25 -52.91 -7.42 50.14
N PRO A 26 -54.24 -7.27 49.99
CA PRO A 26 -54.96 -7.95 48.93
C PRO A 26 -54.65 -7.29 47.60
N PHE A 27 -54.45 -8.10 46.56
CA PHE A 27 -54.22 -7.60 45.21
C PHE A 27 -55.41 -6.74 44.75
N THR A 28 -55.18 -5.44 44.56
CA THR A 28 -56.25 -4.45 44.37
C THR A 28 -56.68 -4.34 42.91
N LEU A 29 -57.80 -3.65 42.65
CA LEU A 29 -58.23 -3.31 41.29
C LEU A 29 -57.21 -2.39 40.59
N GLU A 30 -56.55 -1.50 41.32
CA GLU A 30 -55.52 -0.62 40.76
C GLU A 30 -54.29 -1.40 40.28
N ASP A 31 -53.93 -2.47 40.99
CA ASP A 31 -52.83 -3.35 40.59
C ASP A 31 -53.17 -4.14 39.32
N ARG A 32 -54.43 -4.56 39.15
CA ARG A 32 -54.94 -5.15 37.89
C ARG A 32 -54.81 -4.18 36.73
N ASP A 33 -55.26 -2.94 36.90
CA ASP A 33 -55.18 -1.91 35.86
C ASP A 33 -53.72 -1.55 35.52
N ARG A 34 -52.82 -1.58 36.51
CA ARG A 34 -51.38 -1.44 36.29
C ARG A 34 -50.81 -2.62 35.49
N LEU A 35 -51.17 -3.85 35.80
CA LEU A 35 -50.75 -5.03 35.03
C LEU A 35 -51.24 -4.96 33.58
N ILE A 36 -52.50 -4.63 33.36
CA ILE A 36 -53.07 -4.48 32.00
C ILE A 36 -52.30 -3.41 31.21
N ARG A 37 -51.99 -2.25 31.82
CA ARG A 37 -51.16 -1.24 31.15
C ARG A 37 -49.74 -1.71 30.85
N VAL A 38 -49.14 -2.53 31.71
CA VAL A 38 -47.80 -3.10 31.50
C VAL A 38 -47.84 -4.10 30.34
N GLU A 39 -48.85 -4.98 30.31
CA GLU A 39 -49.06 -5.94 29.22
C GLU A 39 -49.20 -5.24 27.86
N VAL A 40 -50.04 -4.21 27.77
CA VAL A 40 -50.20 -3.41 26.56
C VAL A 40 -48.88 -2.72 26.13
N LYS A 41 -48.10 -2.22 27.10
CA LYS A 41 -46.78 -1.64 26.80
C LYS A 41 -45.77 -2.67 26.35
N LEU A 42 -45.81 -3.89 26.87
CA LEU A 42 -44.95 -4.98 26.43
C LEU A 42 -45.29 -5.38 24.99
N GLU A 43 -46.56 -5.50 24.64
CA GLU A 43 -46.96 -5.76 23.25
C GLU A 43 -46.48 -4.66 22.28
N ASP A 44 -46.53 -3.39 22.69
CA ASP A 44 -45.99 -2.29 21.87
C ASP A 44 -44.47 -2.39 21.73
N VAL A 45 -43.76 -2.75 22.79
CA VAL A 45 -42.32 -2.99 22.78
C VAL A 45 -41.96 -4.15 21.84
N ASP A 46 -42.68 -5.27 21.89
CA ASP A 46 -42.46 -6.42 21.02
C ASP A 46 -42.63 -6.04 19.53
N LYS A 47 -43.69 -5.29 19.20
CA LYS A 47 -43.89 -4.77 17.84
C LYS A 47 -42.74 -3.88 17.37
N ARG A 48 -42.18 -3.06 18.28
CA ARG A 48 -41.02 -2.22 17.96
C ARG A 48 -39.76 -3.05 17.76
N PHE A 49 -39.56 -4.13 18.53
CA PHE A 49 -38.45 -5.06 18.32
C PHE A 49 -38.56 -5.78 16.98
N GLU A 50 -39.73 -6.29 16.60
CA GLU A 50 -39.92 -6.89 15.27
C GLU A 50 -39.60 -5.93 14.13
N GLN A 51 -39.95 -4.64 14.28
CA GLN A 51 -39.58 -3.61 13.30
C GLN A 51 -38.07 -3.36 13.25
N ILE A 52 -37.40 -3.39 14.41
CA ILE A 52 -35.95 -3.26 14.50
C ILE A 52 -35.27 -4.44 13.81
N ASP A 53 -35.71 -5.67 14.05
CA ASP A 53 -35.16 -6.88 13.43
C ASP A 53 -35.28 -6.82 11.90
N LYS A 54 -36.45 -6.43 11.38
CA LYS A 54 -36.65 -6.22 9.93
C LYS A 54 -35.70 -5.17 9.36
N ARG A 55 -35.40 -4.10 10.10
CA ARG A 55 -34.45 -3.07 9.66
C ARG A 55 -33.02 -3.60 9.68
N PHE A 56 -32.65 -4.41 10.68
CA PHE A 56 -31.33 -5.05 10.72
C PHE A 56 -31.14 -6.02 9.57
N GLU A 57 -32.13 -6.86 9.26
CA GLU A 57 -32.06 -7.75 8.08
C GLU A 57 -31.86 -6.97 6.77
N GLN A 58 -32.53 -5.81 6.62
CA GLN A 58 -32.34 -4.95 5.46
C GLN A 58 -30.95 -4.33 5.40
N ILE A 59 -30.39 -3.94 6.56
CA ILE A 59 -29.03 -3.42 6.67
C ILE A 59 -28.03 -4.49 6.27
N ASP A 60 -28.18 -5.73 6.77
CA ASP A 60 -27.30 -6.84 6.44
C ASP A 60 -27.30 -7.14 4.94
N LYS A 61 -28.48 -7.16 4.31
CA LYS A 61 -28.59 -7.32 2.84
C LYS A 61 -27.83 -6.23 2.09
N ARG A 62 -28.00 -4.96 2.48
CA ARG A 62 -27.27 -3.83 1.87
C ARG A 62 -25.76 -3.92 2.08
N PHE A 63 -25.32 -4.41 3.24
CA PHE A 63 -23.90 -4.63 3.50
C PHE A 63 -23.31 -5.73 2.62
N ILE A 64 -24.04 -6.83 2.42
CA ILE A 64 -23.63 -7.92 1.52
C ILE A 64 -23.55 -7.38 0.09
N GLU A 65 -24.57 -6.69 -0.40
CA GLU A 65 -24.59 -6.09 -1.74
C GLU A 65 -23.44 -5.09 -1.95
N LEU A 66 -23.19 -4.22 -0.96
CA LEU A 66 -22.08 -3.26 -1.01
C LEU A 66 -20.74 -3.97 -1.09
N ARG A 67 -20.55 -5.04 -0.31
CA ARG A 67 -19.32 -5.84 -0.32
C ARG A 67 -19.12 -6.50 -1.68
N GLU A 68 -20.17 -7.04 -2.28
CA GLU A 68 -20.12 -7.64 -3.62
C GLU A 68 -19.80 -6.61 -4.71
N ASP A 69 -20.44 -5.44 -4.71
CA ASP A 69 -20.14 -4.37 -5.67
C ASP A 69 -18.69 -3.89 -5.50
N MET A 70 -18.25 -3.72 -4.26
CA MET A 70 -16.87 -3.33 -3.95
C MET A 70 -15.86 -4.38 -4.47
N ASN A 71 -16.10 -5.67 -4.24
CA ASN A 71 -15.25 -6.74 -4.77
C ASN A 71 -15.20 -6.71 -6.31
N LYS A 72 -16.34 -6.58 -6.99
CA LYS A 72 -16.40 -6.49 -8.47
C LYS A 72 -15.62 -5.29 -9.00
N ARG A 73 -15.69 -4.15 -8.32
CA ARG A 73 -14.93 -2.96 -8.68
C ARG A 73 -13.44 -3.15 -8.47
N PHE A 74 -13.03 -3.79 -7.37
CA PHE A 74 -11.62 -4.14 -7.14
C PHE A 74 -11.09 -5.09 -8.22
N ASP A 75 -11.82 -6.16 -8.56
CA ASP A 75 -11.42 -7.07 -9.65
C ASP A 75 -11.29 -6.33 -11.00
N SER A 76 -12.17 -5.36 -11.27
CA SER A 76 -12.08 -4.53 -12.47
C SER A 76 -10.86 -3.62 -12.45
N ILE A 77 -10.53 -3.05 -11.30
CA ILE A 77 -9.33 -2.24 -11.10
C ILE A 77 -8.07 -3.09 -11.32
N ASP A 78 -8.01 -4.29 -10.77
CA ASP A 78 -6.86 -5.20 -10.93
C ASP A 78 -6.62 -5.55 -12.41
N LYS A 79 -7.69 -5.87 -13.16
CA LYS A 79 -7.59 -6.09 -14.61
C LYS A 79 -7.07 -4.87 -15.38
N ARG A 80 -7.46 -3.66 -14.96
CA ARG A 80 -6.96 -2.41 -15.57
C ARG A 80 -5.49 -2.19 -15.24
N PHE A 81 -5.07 -2.49 -14.01
CA PHE A 81 -3.67 -2.42 -13.62
C PHE A 81 -2.81 -3.42 -14.40
N GLU A 82 -3.25 -4.68 -14.56
CA GLU A 82 -2.54 -5.67 -15.37
C GLU A 82 -2.40 -5.21 -16.83
N SER A 83 -3.43 -4.57 -17.39
CA SER A 83 -3.35 -3.99 -18.74
C SER A 83 -2.37 -2.83 -18.83
N ILE A 84 -2.29 -1.99 -17.80
CA ILE A 84 -1.32 -0.89 -17.73
C ILE A 84 0.11 -1.43 -17.62
N GLU A 85 0.33 -2.45 -16.79
CA GLU A 85 1.63 -3.10 -16.61
C GLU A 85 2.15 -3.66 -17.94
N LYS A 86 1.32 -4.41 -18.68
CA LYS A 86 1.69 -4.91 -20.02
C LYS A 86 2.07 -3.80 -21.01
N ARG A 87 1.34 -2.67 -20.99
CA ARG A 87 1.66 -1.53 -21.84
C ARG A 87 2.97 -0.87 -21.40
N PHE A 88 3.24 -0.80 -20.11
CA PHE A 88 4.47 -0.24 -19.57
C PHE A 88 5.67 -1.11 -19.95
N ASP A 89 5.57 -2.44 -19.82
CA ASP A 89 6.60 -3.36 -20.28
C ASP A 89 6.90 -3.20 -21.78
N GLN A 90 5.85 -3.03 -22.58
CA GLN A 90 6.02 -2.76 -24.01
C GLN A 90 6.75 -1.44 -24.28
N LEU A 91 6.42 -0.37 -23.54
CA LEU A 91 7.10 0.92 -23.64
C LEU A 91 8.57 0.84 -23.22
N VAL A 92 8.87 0.14 -22.11
CA VAL A 92 10.23 -0.09 -21.63
C VAL A 92 11.04 -0.88 -22.66
N ASN A 93 10.45 -1.94 -23.25
CA ASN A 93 11.11 -2.72 -24.28
C ASN A 93 11.43 -1.89 -25.54
N ILE A 94 10.50 -1.05 -26.00
CA ILE A 94 10.74 -0.13 -27.12
C ILE A 94 11.84 0.86 -26.77
N PHE A 95 11.82 1.42 -25.56
CA PHE A 95 12.83 2.37 -25.08
C PHE A 95 14.23 1.73 -25.07
N ILE A 96 14.36 0.51 -24.54
CA ILE A 96 15.61 -0.25 -24.56
C ILE A 96 16.07 -0.47 -26.01
N GLY A 97 15.15 -0.82 -26.92
CA GLY A 97 15.46 -0.97 -28.35
C GLY A 97 16.01 0.32 -29.00
N ILE A 98 15.40 1.47 -28.69
CA ILE A 98 15.87 2.79 -29.17
C ILE A 98 17.26 3.12 -28.61
N VAL A 99 17.46 2.91 -27.30
CA VAL A 99 18.76 3.14 -26.65
C VAL A 99 19.83 2.24 -27.25
N ALA A 100 19.53 0.96 -27.49
CA ALA A 100 20.44 0.02 -28.11
C ALA A 100 20.79 0.43 -29.55
N ALA A 101 19.81 0.86 -30.35
CA ALA A 101 20.05 1.35 -31.71
C ALA A 101 20.95 2.60 -31.71
N PHE A 102 20.68 3.56 -30.82
CA PHE A 102 21.49 4.77 -30.69
C PHE A 102 22.92 4.43 -30.24
N ALA A 103 23.07 3.58 -29.22
CA ALA A 103 24.38 3.10 -28.77
C ALA A 103 25.15 2.39 -29.89
N GLY A 104 24.47 1.59 -30.72
CA GLY A 104 25.05 0.94 -31.89
C GLY A 104 25.58 1.94 -32.92
N ILE A 105 24.80 2.97 -33.27
CA ILE A 105 25.22 4.03 -34.19
C ILE A 105 26.44 4.78 -33.63
N VAL A 106 26.42 5.12 -32.34
CA VAL A 106 27.55 5.78 -31.68
C VAL A 106 28.80 4.90 -31.69
N ALA A 107 28.66 3.61 -31.40
CA ALA A 107 29.78 2.67 -31.45
C ALA A 107 30.37 2.54 -32.87
N VAL A 108 29.51 2.51 -33.90
CA VAL A 108 29.94 2.45 -35.31
C VAL A 108 30.66 3.73 -35.72
N THR A 109 30.13 4.91 -35.37
CA THR A 109 30.73 6.20 -35.73
C THR A 109 32.08 6.42 -35.04
N ILE A 110 32.19 6.10 -33.75
CA ILE A 110 33.46 6.16 -33.02
C ILE A 110 34.46 5.14 -33.58
N GLY A 111 34.00 3.90 -33.83
CA GLY A 111 34.84 2.85 -34.40
C GLY A 111 35.38 3.22 -35.78
N PHE A 112 34.53 3.78 -36.65
CA PHE A 112 34.92 4.28 -37.96
C PHE A 112 35.93 5.42 -37.85
N ALA A 113 35.70 6.41 -36.97
CA ALA A 113 36.61 7.53 -36.78
C ALA A 113 38.02 7.08 -36.30
N ILE A 114 38.08 6.08 -35.41
CA ILE A 114 39.36 5.51 -34.96
C ILE A 114 40.07 4.78 -36.10
N TRP A 115 39.33 4.01 -36.90
CA TRP A 115 39.89 3.26 -38.03
C TRP A 115 40.38 4.17 -39.17
N ASP A 116 39.59 5.16 -39.55
CA ASP A 116 39.92 6.13 -40.60
C ASP A 116 41.18 6.93 -40.23
N ARG A 117 41.26 7.45 -39.00
CA ARG A 117 42.46 8.16 -38.51
C ARG A 117 43.73 7.32 -38.62
N ARG A 118 43.67 6.02 -38.32
CA ARG A 118 44.84 5.12 -38.43
C ARG A 118 45.24 4.88 -39.88
N THR A 119 44.32 4.99 -40.82
CA THR A 119 44.54 4.68 -42.25
C THR A 119 44.99 5.92 -43.02
N ALA A 120 44.39 7.08 -42.74
CA ALA A 120 44.71 8.36 -43.37
C ALA A 120 46.10 8.92 -43.00
N LEU A 121 46.63 8.58 -41.82
CA LEU A 121 47.97 9.04 -41.40
C LEU A 121 49.12 8.27 -42.03
N ARG A 122 48.89 7.09 -42.63
CA ARG A 122 49.95 6.27 -43.26
C ARG A 122 50.77 7.03 -44.32
N PRO A 123 50.16 7.68 -45.34
CA PRO A 123 50.93 8.40 -46.35
C PRO A 123 51.68 9.63 -45.80
N VAL A 124 51.17 10.24 -44.73
CA VAL A 124 51.82 11.38 -44.07
C VAL A 124 53.07 10.92 -43.33
N LEU A 125 52.99 9.77 -42.64
CA LEU A 125 54.12 9.15 -41.96
C LEU A 125 55.21 8.69 -42.94
N GLU A 126 54.83 8.05 -44.04
CA GLU A 126 55.79 7.67 -45.09
C GLU A 126 56.46 8.91 -45.69
N ARG A 127 55.72 10.00 -45.87
CA ARG A 127 56.29 11.27 -46.34
C ARG A 127 57.27 11.85 -45.33
N SER A 128 56.96 11.84 -44.04
CA SER A 128 57.89 12.32 -43.01
C SER A 128 59.16 11.47 -42.95
N GLU A 129 59.05 10.14 -43.01
CA GLU A 129 60.21 9.24 -43.03
C GLU A 129 61.11 9.48 -44.26
N ARG A 130 60.51 9.72 -45.43
CA ARG A 130 61.28 10.06 -46.64
C ARG A 130 62.04 11.37 -46.52
N TRP A 131 61.42 12.40 -45.91
CA TRP A 131 62.10 13.67 -45.65
C TRP A 131 63.23 13.50 -44.64
N GLU A 132 63.03 12.71 -43.58
CA GLU A 132 64.08 12.40 -42.62
C GLU A 132 65.26 11.66 -43.27
N MET A 133 65.00 10.68 -44.12
CA MET A 133 66.05 9.98 -44.87
C MET A 133 66.82 10.92 -45.80
N ALA A 134 66.12 11.77 -46.55
CA ALA A 134 66.76 12.75 -47.44
C ALA A 134 67.62 13.73 -46.64
N VAL A 135 67.10 14.30 -45.55
CA VAL A 135 67.84 15.23 -44.69
C VAL A 135 69.06 14.55 -44.05
N ARG A 136 68.93 13.30 -43.61
CA ARG A 136 70.06 12.50 -43.10
C ARG A 136 71.13 12.22 -44.15
N GLU A 137 70.74 12.00 -45.40
CA GLU A 137 71.68 11.75 -46.50
C GLU A 137 72.44 13.02 -46.90
N TYR A 138 71.75 14.16 -47.01
CA TYR A 138 72.39 15.46 -47.22
C TYR A 138 73.31 15.86 -46.05
N ALA A 139 72.95 15.53 -44.81
CA ALA A 139 73.80 15.79 -43.65
C ALA A 139 75.15 15.06 -43.68
N LYS A 140 75.25 13.92 -44.38
CA LYS A 140 76.55 13.23 -44.57
C LYS A 140 77.47 13.99 -45.52
N GLN A 141 76.92 14.82 -46.41
CA GLN A 141 77.68 15.58 -47.40
C GLN A 141 78.09 16.97 -46.88
N GLU A 142 77.31 17.58 -45.98
CA GLU A 142 77.61 18.88 -45.38
C GLU A 142 77.82 18.82 -43.85
N PRO A 143 79.03 19.14 -43.33
CA PRO A 143 79.34 19.04 -41.90
C PRO A 143 78.55 20.01 -41.02
N ARG A 144 78.20 21.20 -41.53
CA ARG A 144 77.36 22.17 -40.80
C ARG A 144 75.92 21.67 -40.60
N LEU A 145 75.37 20.98 -41.59
CA LEU A 145 74.01 20.46 -41.53
C LEU A 145 73.90 19.30 -40.52
N ALA A 146 74.96 18.49 -40.41
CA ALA A 146 75.05 17.43 -39.42
C ALA A 146 75.07 17.96 -37.97
N GLU A 147 75.77 19.06 -37.73
CA GLU A 147 75.81 19.72 -36.41
C GLU A 147 74.43 20.23 -35.98
N VAL A 148 73.70 20.86 -36.90
CA VAL A 148 72.33 21.35 -36.65
C VAL A 148 71.38 20.19 -36.33
N LEU A 149 71.45 19.09 -37.08
CA LEU A 149 70.61 17.92 -36.82
C LEU A 149 70.93 17.23 -35.50
N LYS A 150 72.20 17.20 -35.09
CA LYS A 150 72.63 16.68 -33.79
C LYS A 150 72.12 17.55 -32.63
N SER A 151 72.10 18.87 -32.81
CA SER A 151 71.54 19.79 -31.81
C SER A 151 70.02 19.67 -31.64
N LEU A 152 69.31 19.22 -32.68
CA LEU A 152 67.86 18.99 -32.66
C LEU A 152 67.48 17.57 -32.18
N GLY A 153 68.46 16.70 -31.88
CA GLY A 153 68.24 15.33 -31.44
C GLY A 153 67.74 14.36 -32.51
N LEU A 154 67.86 14.73 -33.80
CA LEU A 154 67.44 13.93 -34.96
C LEU A 154 68.53 12.97 -35.47
N MET A 155 69.75 13.08 -34.92
CA MET A 155 70.90 12.17 -35.09
C MET A 155 71.58 11.95 -33.75
#